data_AF-A0A1E5SN59-F1
#
_entry.id   AF-A0A1E5SN59-F1
#
_cell.length_a   1.000
_cell.length_b   1.000
_cell.length_c   1.000
_cell.angle_alpha   90.00
_cell.angle_beta   90.00
_cell.angle_gamma   90.00
#
_symmetry.space_group_name_H-M   'P 1'
#
loop_
_entity.id
_entity.type
_entity.pdbx_description
1 polymer ?
#
loop_
_entity_poly.entity_id
_entity_poly.type
_entity_poly.pdbx_seq_one_letter_code
_entity_poly.pdbx_strand_id
1 'polypeptide(L)'
;MANITKHRKVICRAITVFSLVVIGIVPVYGQHLDSDITPELTKREVRKLKRQKIEMAKVQANIERMIDLLEQRDLVIIDDGMRSGWSSEPLISNFFRIKGDTLTTQRASGKRTFESISRINKRQGIITKIRTLENSNRVIIEYRDALTLEPRQYSIMVFANRLEVKDDFESRLLIRGKAEKNTDANVFEIGKNSASLMFERRLWSSGRARNGEGLFSDGAAIGW
;
A
#
# COMPACT_ATOMS: atom_id res chain seq x y z
N MET A 1 8.84 33.41 -82.36
CA MET A 1 7.86 32.75 -81.48
C MET A 1 7.99 31.21 -81.54
N ALA A 2 9.13 30.62 -81.13
CA ALA A 2 9.36 29.16 -81.24
C ALA A 2 9.76 28.47 -79.92
N ASN A 3 9.98 29.23 -78.83
CA ASN A 3 10.54 28.69 -77.58
C ASN A 3 9.50 28.22 -76.55
N ILE A 4 8.24 28.65 -76.67
CA ILE A 4 7.18 28.37 -75.68
C ILE A 4 6.64 26.93 -75.81
N THR A 5 6.66 26.36 -77.02
CA THR A 5 6.12 25.02 -77.29
C THR A 5 7.04 23.89 -76.81
N LYS A 6 8.35 24.14 -76.72
CA LYS A 6 9.33 23.14 -76.25
C LYS A 6 9.23 22.94 -74.73
N HIS A 7 9.08 24.03 -73.96
CA HIS A 7 8.91 23.97 -72.51
C HIS A 7 7.61 23.27 -72.08
N ARG A 8 6.49 23.50 -72.78
CA ARG A 8 5.22 22.81 -72.48
C ARG A 8 5.31 21.30 -72.66
N LYS A 9 6.03 20.81 -73.67
CA LYS A 9 6.21 19.36 -73.91
C LYS A 9 7.09 18.70 -72.85
N VAL A 10 8.11 19.41 -72.35
CA VAL A 10 8.97 18.91 -71.26
C VAL A 10 8.22 18.87 -69.93
N ILE A 11 7.44 19.90 -69.62
CA ILE A 11 6.62 19.96 -68.40
C ILE A 11 5.55 18.85 -68.41
N CYS A 12 4.84 18.65 -69.53
CA CYS A 12 3.88 17.56 -69.63
C CYS A 12 4.51 16.18 -69.40
N ARG A 13 5.68 15.90 -70.01
CA ARG A 13 6.40 14.63 -69.83
C ARG A 13 6.88 14.44 -68.40
N ALA A 14 7.38 15.50 -67.75
CA ALA A 14 7.81 15.44 -66.36
C ALA A 14 6.63 15.14 -65.41
N ILE A 15 5.47 15.77 -65.63
CA ILE A 15 4.26 15.50 -64.85
C ILE A 15 3.78 14.06 -65.07
N THR A 16 3.84 13.53 -66.31
CA THR A 16 3.39 12.15 -66.58
C THR A 16 4.29 11.13 -65.88
N VAL A 17 5.60 11.32 -65.96
CA VAL A 17 6.58 10.45 -65.29
C VAL A 17 6.42 10.54 -63.77
N PHE A 18 6.24 11.75 -63.23
CA PHE A 18 6.03 11.94 -61.79
C PHE A 18 4.72 11.28 -61.32
N SER A 19 3.63 11.39 -62.09
CA SER A 19 2.36 10.71 -61.79
C SER A 19 2.48 9.19 -61.84
N LEU A 20 3.24 8.64 -62.79
CA LEU A 20 3.49 7.20 -62.88
C LEU A 20 4.33 6.67 -61.72
N VAL A 21 5.31 7.45 -61.26
CA VAL A 21 6.14 7.10 -60.09
C VAL A 21 5.30 7.14 -58.80
N VAL A 22 4.45 8.16 -58.62
CA VAL A 22 3.58 8.26 -57.43
C VAL A 22 2.54 7.13 -57.40
N ILE A 23 1.91 6.79 -58.54
CA ILE A 23 0.95 5.67 -58.61
C ILE A 23 1.66 4.31 -58.42
N GLY A 24 2.93 4.18 -58.79
CA GLY A 24 3.71 2.96 -58.58
C GLY A 24 4.18 2.74 -57.13
N ILE A 25 4.32 3.81 -56.32
CA ILE A 25 4.81 3.73 -54.93
C ILE A 25 3.67 3.52 -53.92
N VAL A 26 2.46 4.04 -54.19
CA VAL A 26 1.29 3.89 -53.30
C VAL A 26 0.91 2.42 -53.02
N PRO A 27 0.96 1.47 -53.98
CA PRO A 27 0.68 0.06 -53.71
C PRO A 27 1.73 -0.62 -52.83
N VAL A 28 3.00 -0.18 -52.89
CA VAL A 28 4.10 -0.77 -52.11
C VAL A 28 3.97 -0.40 -50.62
N TYR A 29 3.46 0.79 -50.30
CA TYR A 29 3.13 1.16 -48.92
C TYR A 29 1.75 0.64 -48.47
N GLY A 30 0.79 0.47 -49.39
CA GLY A 30 -0.53 -0.10 -49.08
C GLY A 30 -0.49 -1.61 -48.78
N GLN A 31 0.37 -2.38 -49.45
CA GLN A 31 0.52 -3.82 -49.22
C GLN A 31 1.20 -4.18 -47.87
N HIS A 32 1.76 -3.20 -47.16
CA HIS A 32 2.25 -3.37 -45.80
C HIS A 32 1.28 -2.88 -44.72
N LEU A 33 0.12 -2.32 -45.09
CA LEU A 33 -0.90 -1.83 -44.16
C LEU A 33 -2.12 -2.76 -44.04
N ASP A 34 -2.33 -3.71 -44.97
CA ASP A 34 -3.45 -4.67 -44.97
C ASP A 34 -3.12 -6.04 -44.36
N SER A 35 -2.02 -6.14 -43.60
CA SER A 35 -1.88 -7.23 -42.66
C SER A 35 -2.34 -6.73 -41.30
N ASP A 36 -3.56 -7.09 -40.92
CA ASP A 36 -4.01 -7.20 -39.54
C ASP A 36 -3.04 -8.15 -38.78
N ILE A 37 -1.83 -7.67 -38.48
CA ILE A 37 -0.89 -8.30 -37.57
C ILE A 37 -1.31 -7.89 -36.16
N THR A 38 -2.57 -8.15 -35.81
CA THR A 38 -2.81 -8.55 -34.42
C THR A 38 -2.27 -9.97 -34.34
N PRO A 39 -1.18 -10.24 -33.59
CA PRO A 39 -0.71 -11.61 -33.45
C PRO A 39 -1.89 -12.46 -33.00
N GLU A 40 -2.18 -13.57 -33.70
CA GLU A 40 -3.18 -14.53 -33.25
C GLU A 40 -2.74 -15.09 -31.90
N LEU A 41 -3.19 -14.43 -30.83
CA LEU A 41 -2.88 -14.82 -29.48
C LEU A 41 -3.39 -16.24 -29.27
N THR A 42 -2.48 -17.13 -28.91
CA THR A 42 -2.85 -18.52 -28.62
C THR A 42 -3.89 -18.56 -27.50
N LYS A 43 -4.78 -19.57 -27.46
CA LYS A 43 -5.77 -19.75 -26.37
C LYS A 43 -5.14 -19.67 -24.97
N ARG A 44 -3.86 -20.04 -24.84
CA ARG A 44 -3.07 -19.95 -23.60
C ARG A 44 -2.71 -18.51 -23.24
N GLU A 45 -2.30 -17.69 -24.21
CA GLU A 45 -1.98 -16.27 -24.01
C GLU A 45 -3.23 -15.47 -23.69
N VAL A 46 -4.35 -15.73 -24.36
CA VAL A 46 -5.64 -15.11 -24.02
C VAL A 46 -6.05 -15.42 -22.57
N ARG A 47 -5.86 -16.66 -22.11
CA ARG A 47 -6.10 -17.04 -20.70
C ARG A 47 -5.14 -16.33 -19.74
N LYS A 48 -3.86 -16.19 -20.11
CA LYS A 48 -2.85 -15.47 -19.31
C LYS A 48 -3.20 -14.00 -19.18
N LEU A 49 -3.55 -13.34 -20.28
CA LEU A 49 -3.97 -11.94 -20.30
C LEU A 49 -5.25 -11.72 -19.48
N LYS A 50 -6.25 -12.62 -19.61
CA LYS A 50 -7.46 -12.57 -18.77
C LYS A 50 -7.11 -12.68 -17.27
N ARG A 51 -6.25 -13.61 -16.89
CA ARG A 51 -5.79 -13.75 -15.48
C ARG A 51 -5.07 -12.51 -14.99
N GLN A 52 -4.16 -11.95 -15.79
CA GLN A 52 -3.44 -10.72 -15.45
C GLN A 52 -4.38 -9.53 -15.27
N LYS A 53 -5.38 -9.35 -16.14
CA LYS A 53 -6.40 -8.30 -15.98
C LYS A 53 -7.20 -8.47 -14.69
N ILE A 54 -7.59 -9.70 -14.36
CA ILE A 54 -8.31 -10.00 -13.10
C ILE A 54 -7.41 -9.73 -11.89
N GLU A 55 -6.14 -10.12 -11.93
CA GLU A 55 -5.18 -9.87 -10.85
C GLU A 55 -4.95 -8.36 -10.66
N MET A 56 -4.76 -7.60 -11.74
CA MET A 56 -4.62 -6.15 -11.67
C MET A 56 -5.87 -5.48 -11.10
N ALA A 57 -7.07 -5.90 -11.50
CA ALA A 57 -8.32 -5.40 -10.94
C ALA A 57 -8.45 -5.68 -9.43
N LYS A 58 -8.03 -6.87 -8.97
CA LYS A 58 -8.01 -7.22 -7.54
C LYS A 58 -7.00 -6.41 -6.75
N VAL A 59 -5.80 -6.21 -7.31
CA VAL A 59 -4.78 -5.37 -6.70
C VAL A 59 -5.31 -3.94 -6.54
N GLN A 60 -5.89 -3.37 -7.60
CA GLN A 60 -6.46 -2.04 -7.57
C GLN A 60 -7.55 -1.89 -6.51
N ALA A 61 -8.50 -2.82 -6.45
CA ALA A 61 -9.55 -2.82 -5.43
C ALA A 61 -8.98 -2.92 -4.00
N ASN A 62 -7.90 -3.69 -3.79
CA ASN A 62 -7.23 -3.76 -2.49
C ASN A 62 -6.47 -2.47 -2.15
N ILE A 63 -5.91 -1.78 -3.14
CA ILE A 63 -5.24 -0.48 -2.96
C ILE A 63 -6.27 0.56 -2.52
N GLU A 64 -7.39 0.67 -3.24
CA GLU A 64 -8.49 1.58 -2.91
C GLU A 64 -9.01 1.33 -1.50
N ARG A 65 -9.36 0.07 -1.18
CA ARG A 65 -9.77 -0.31 0.18
C ARG A 65 -8.74 0.04 1.25
N MET A 66 -7.45 -0.17 0.97
CA MET A 66 -6.40 0.15 1.92
C MET A 66 -6.26 1.66 2.10
N ILE A 67 -6.33 2.45 1.03
CA ILE A 67 -6.29 3.91 1.09
C ILE A 67 -7.47 4.42 1.94
N ASP A 68 -8.68 3.95 1.70
CA ASP A 68 -9.86 4.32 2.49
C ASP A 68 -9.65 4.08 3.99
N LEU A 69 -9.09 2.91 4.36
CA LEU A 69 -8.79 2.56 5.75
C LEU A 69 -7.66 3.41 6.35
N LEU A 70 -6.67 3.79 5.54
CA LEU A 70 -5.58 4.67 5.95
C LEU A 70 -6.04 6.11 6.15
N GLU A 71 -6.92 6.62 5.28
CA GLU A 71 -7.54 7.94 5.41
C GLU A 71 -8.40 8.04 6.67
N GLN A 72 -9.17 6.99 6.95
CA GLN A 72 -9.95 6.85 8.19
C GLN A 72 -9.08 6.59 9.42
N ARG A 73 -7.77 6.33 9.23
CA ARG A 73 -6.82 5.91 10.27
C ARG A 73 -7.36 4.72 11.08
N ASP A 74 -8.02 3.80 10.39
CA ASP A 74 -8.76 2.67 10.95
C ASP A 74 -8.40 1.37 10.20
N LEU A 75 -7.14 0.93 10.35
CA LEU A 75 -6.61 -0.21 9.62
C LEU A 75 -6.08 -1.27 10.59
N VAL A 76 -6.48 -2.52 10.39
CA VAL A 76 -5.86 -3.69 11.01
C VAL A 76 -5.50 -4.70 9.93
N ILE A 77 -4.30 -5.26 10.03
CA ILE A 77 -3.85 -6.38 9.22
C ILE A 77 -3.53 -7.52 10.19
N ILE A 78 -4.29 -8.61 10.09
CA ILE A 78 -4.13 -9.81 10.91
C ILE A 78 -3.26 -10.81 10.16
N ASP A 79 -2.27 -11.39 10.83
CA ASP A 79 -1.36 -12.38 10.22
C ASP A 79 -2.11 -13.68 9.85
N ASP A 80 -1.93 -14.16 8.63
CA ASP A 80 -2.57 -15.38 8.10
C ASP A 80 -1.84 -16.68 8.48
N GLY A 81 -0.71 -16.58 9.20
CA GLY A 81 0.03 -17.72 9.74
C GLY A 81 0.76 -18.58 8.71
N MET A 82 0.78 -18.23 7.42
CA MET A 82 1.36 -19.07 6.36
C MET A 82 2.88 -18.88 6.19
N ARG A 83 3.65 -19.00 7.28
CA ARG A 83 5.12 -19.10 7.20
C ARG A 83 5.64 -20.43 7.75
N SER A 84 6.54 -21.03 6.97
CA SER A 84 7.29 -22.24 7.30
C SER A 84 7.98 -22.13 8.68
N GLY A 85 7.49 -22.91 9.65
CA GLY A 85 8.15 -23.14 10.95
C GLY A 85 7.68 -22.27 12.12
N TRP A 86 6.81 -21.28 11.91
CA TRP A 86 6.31 -20.39 12.95
C TRP A 86 4.78 -20.45 12.95
N SER A 87 4.23 -21.33 13.79
CA SER A 87 2.79 -21.32 14.08
C SER A 87 2.49 -20.09 14.92
N SER A 88 1.49 -19.29 14.55
CA SER A 88 0.81 -18.46 15.54
C SER A 88 0.35 -19.37 16.68
N GLU A 89 0.67 -19.03 17.92
CA GLU A 89 0.02 -19.69 19.04
C GLU A 89 -1.48 -19.38 18.93
N PRO A 90 -2.37 -20.38 19.06
CA PRO A 90 -3.81 -20.23 18.75
C PRO A 90 -4.53 -19.18 19.60
N LEU A 91 -3.89 -18.65 20.64
CA LEU A 91 -4.47 -17.68 21.58
C LEU A 91 -3.94 -16.24 21.39
N ILE A 92 -2.87 -16.04 20.63
CA ILE A 92 -2.23 -14.72 20.48
C ILE A 92 -2.23 -14.30 19.01
N SER A 93 -3.06 -13.31 18.69
CA SER A 93 -3.12 -12.72 17.36
C SER A 93 -1.85 -11.91 17.06
N ASN A 94 -1.21 -12.21 15.93
CA ASN A 94 -0.19 -11.37 15.33
C ASN A 94 -0.89 -10.33 14.44
N PHE A 95 -0.57 -9.05 14.62
CA PHE A 95 -1.23 -8.00 13.86
C PHE A 95 -0.37 -6.76 13.68
N PHE A 96 -0.78 -5.97 12.69
CA PHE A 96 -0.39 -4.59 12.47
C PHE A 96 -1.65 -3.74 12.54
N ARG A 97 -1.63 -2.63 13.27
CA ARG A 97 -2.81 -1.78 13.49
C ARG A 97 -2.44 -0.31 13.42
N ILE A 98 -3.33 0.45 12.81
CA ILE A 98 -3.41 1.90 12.86
C ILE A 98 -4.76 2.25 13.47
N LYS A 99 -4.74 3.06 14.53
CA LYS A 99 -5.93 3.59 15.18
C LYS A 99 -5.69 5.05 15.50
N GLY A 100 -6.34 5.94 14.73
CA GLY A 100 -6.03 7.36 14.76
C GLY A 100 -4.55 7.59 14.45
N ASP A 101 -3.87 8.37 15.28
CA ASP A 101 -2.46 8.74 15.05
C ASP A 101 -1.47 7.69 15.55
N THR A 102 -1.98 6.57 16.08
CA THR A 102 -1.17 5.54 16.70
C THR A 102 -1.01 4.34 15.78
N LEU A 103 0.20 3.80 15.79
CA LEU A 103 0.55 2.54 15.13
C LEU A 103 0.91 1.52 16.20
N THR A 104 0.39 0.31 16.10
CA THR A 104 0.70 -0.82 16.98
C THR A 104 1.05 -2.04 16.16
N THR A 105 2.11 -2.73 16.54
CA THR A 105 2.44 -4.04 16.01
C THR A 105 2.57 -5.03 17.15
N GLN A 106 2.06 -6.24 16.97
CA GLN A 106 2.20 -7.33 17.91
C GLN A 106 2.56 -8.59 17.15
N ARG A 107 3.61 -9.26 17.61
CA ARG A 107 4.06 -10.51 17.05
C ARG A 107 4.51 -11.46 18.16
N ALA A 108 3.77 -12.54 18.35
CA ALA A 108 4.24 -13.70 19.08
C ALA A 108 5.34 -14.39 18.26
N SER A 109 6.52 -14.52 18.86
CA SER A 109 7.66 -15.24 18.30
C SER A 109 7.97 -16.42 19.21
N GLY A 110 7.54 -17.62 18.80
CA GLY A 110 7.86 -18.89 19.45
C GLY A 110 8.40 -19.89 18.44
N LYS A 111 9.46 -20.63 18.81
CA LYS A 111 9.77 -21.91 18.14
C LYS A 111 8.82 -22.97 18.71
N ARG A 112 8.45 -23.98 17.91
CA ARG A 112 7.71 -25.18 18.35
C ARG A 112 8.55 -26.05 19.30
N THR A 113 8.96 -25.51 20.43
CA THR A 113 9.57 -26.26 21.52
C THR A 113 8.64 -26.13 22.71
N PHE A 114 8.18 -27.27 23.22
CA PHE A 114 7.17 -27.43 24.26
C PHE A 114 7.41 -26.64 25.57
N GLU A 115 8.52 -25.92 25.69
CA GLU A 115 8.95 -25.21 26.91
C GLU A 115 9.33 -23.73 26.70
N SER A 116 9.23 -23.16 25.49
CA SER A 116 9.64 -21.76 25.31
C SER A 116 8.48 -20.80 25.55
N ILE A 117 8.54 -20.04 26.65
CA ILE A 117 7.71 -18.84 26.91
C ILE A 117 7.64 -18.02 25.61
N SER A 118 6.44 -17.85 25.06
CA SER A 118 6.26 -17.07 23.84
C SER A 118 6.76 -15.65 24.06
N ARG A 119 7.82 -15.27 23.33
CA ARG A 119 8.29 -13.89 23.35
C ARG A 119 7.36 -13.07 22.47
N ILE A 120 6.51 -12.29 23.10
CA ILE A 120 5.66 -11.31 22.40
C ILE A 120 6.51 -10.07 22.15
N ASN A 121 6.77 -9.80 20.88
CA ASN A 121 7.35 -8.53 20.44
C ASN A 121 6.20 -7.57 20.11
N LYS A 122 6.02 -6.55 20.93
CA LYS A 122 5.03 -5.50 20.74
C LYS A 122 5.75 -4.18 20.53
N ARG A 123 5.39 -3.43 19.49
CA ARG A 123 5.84 -2.05 19.27
C ARG A 123 4.64 -1.14 19.14
N GLN A 124 4.78 0.08 19.62
CA GLN A 124 3.77 1.12 19.49
C GLN A 124 4.46 2.45 19.22
N GLY A 125 3.82 3.32 18.45
CA GLY A 125 4.36 4.62 18.14
C GLY A 125 3.33 5.59 17.58
N ILE A 126 3.76 6.82 17.34
CA ILE A 126 2.96 7.87 16.71
C ILE A 126 3.36 8.00 15.25
N ILE A 127 2.37 7.96 14.38
CA ILE A 127 2.54 8.15 12.94
C ILE A 127 2.93 9.61 12.68
N THR A 128 4.07 9.80 12.05
CA THR A 128 4.54 11.13 11.64
C THR A 128 4.14 11.44 10.21
N LYS A 129 4.14 10.42 9.34
CA LYS A 129 3.82 10.60 7.91
C LYS A 129 3.35 9.30 7.27
N ILE A 130 2.39 9.41 6.35
CA ILE A 130 1.95 8.33 5.47
C ILE A 130 2.17 8.80 4.03
N ARG A 131 2.77 7.95 3.19
CA ARG A 131 2.98 8.20 1.76
C ARG A 131 2.50 7.01 0.96
N THR A 132 1.63 7.23 -0.02
CA THR A 132 1.21 6.21 -0.97
C THR A 132 2.06 6.34 -2.23
N LEU A 133 2.64 5.23 -2.68
CA LEU A 133 3.42 5.13 -3.91
C LEU A 133 2.64 4.27 -4.91
N GLU A 134 1.71 4.91 -5.62
CA GLU A 134 0.78 4.26 -6.56
C GLU A 134 1.51 3.42 -7.61
N ASN A 135 2.60 3.95 -8.18
CA ASN A 135 3.42 3.25 -9.17
C ASN A 135 4.03 1.92 -8.69
N SER A 136 4.03 1.67 -7.37
CA SER A 136 4.67 0.51 -6.75
C SER A 136 3.73 -0.32 -5.87
N ASN A 137 2.43 0.00 -5.84
CA ASN A 137 1.44 -0.64 -4.95
C ASN A 137 1.92 -0.72 -3.50
N ARG A 138 2.61 0.33 -3.05
CA ARG A 138 3.31 0.37 -1.76
C ARG A 138 2.87 1.59 -0.98
N VAL A 139 2.63 1.43 0.32
CA VAL A 139 2.47 2.53 1.26
C VAL A 139 3.66 2.53 2.21
N ILE A 140 4.19 3.71 2.47
CA ILE A 140 5.25 3.96 3.44
C ILE A 140 4.65 4.70 4.62
N ILE A 141 4.88 4.19 5.82
CA ILE A 141 4.44 4.78 7.07
C ILE A 141 5.67 5.08 7.91
N GLU A 142 5.94 6.36 8.11
CA GLU A 142 6.94 6.86 9.03
C GLU A 142 6.28 7.10 10.39
N TYR A 143 6.92 6.63 11.46
CA TYR A 143 6.42 6.79 12.82
C TYR A 143 7.59 6.96 13.80
N ARG A 144 7.30 7.49 14.99
CA ARG A 144 8.24 7.50 16.12
C ARG A 144 7.86 6.43 17.12
N ASP A 145 8.80 5.57 17.47
CA ASP A 145 8.61 4.54 18.49
C ASP A 145 8.31 5.19 19.85
N ALA A 146 7.32 4.69 20.59
CA ALA A 146 6.89 5.30 21.83
C ALA A 146 7.90 5.11 22.98
N LEU A 147 8.72 4.06 22.92
CA LEU A 147 9.71 3.75 23.96
C LEU A 147 11.06 4.38 23.65
N THR A 148 11.55 4.21 22.42
CA THR A 148 12.89 4.71 22.04
C THR A 148 12.87 6.12 21.48
N LEU A 149 11.71 6.63 21.06
CA LEU A 149 11.54 7.91 20.34
C LEU A 149 12.27 7.99 19.00
N GLU A 150 12.87 6.90 18.55
CA GLU A 150 13.58 6.82 17.28
C GLU A 150 12.60 6.85 16.11
N PRO A 151 12.96 7.55 15.01
CA PRO A 151 12.19 7.46 13.78
C PRO A 151 12.32 6.05 13.19
N ARG A 152 11.19 5.48 12.80
CA ARG A 152 11.08 4.16 12.18
C ARG A 152 10.15 4.22 10.98
N GLN A 153 10.27 3.20 10.13
CA GLN A 153 9.51 3.12 8.90
C GLN A 153 8.98 1.70 8.67
N TYR A 154 7.69 1.62 8.38
CA TYR A 154 7.05 0.43 7.86
C TYR A 154 6.66 0.62 6.40
N SER A 155 6.73 -0.45 5.63
CA SER A 155 6.17 -0.49 4.29
C SER A 155 5.09 -1.56 4.15
N ILE A 156 3.96 -1.18 3.56
CA ILE A 156 2.86 -2.07 3.24
C ILE A 156 2.86 -2.29 1.74
N MET A 157 3.04 -3.55 1.31
CA MET A 157 2.96 -3.96 -0.09
C MET A 157 1.59 -4.59 -0.34
N VAL A 158 0.92 -4.13 -1.40
CA VAL A 158 -0.41 -4.62 -1.78
C VAL A 158 -0.30 -5.66 -2.89
N PHE A 159 -0.90 -6.82 -2.66
CA PHE A 159 -1.03 -7.90 -3.63
C PHE A 159 -2.50 -8.22 -3.89
N ALA A 160 -2.77 -9.02 -4.92
CA ALA A 160 -4.15 -9.35 -5.33
C ALA A 160 -4.99 -9.99 -4.22
N ASN A 161 -4.38 -10.76 -3.33
CA ASN A 161 -5.09 -11.54 -2.30
C ASN A 161 -4.65 -11.22 -0.86
N ARG A 162 -3.67 -10.33 -0.68
CA ARG A 162 -3.05 -10.09 0.63
C ARG A 162 -2.29 -8.77 0.69
N LEU A 163 -1.98 -8.35 1.90
CA LEU A 163 -1.07 -7.28 2.24
C LEU A 163 0.14 -7.86 2.98
N GLU A 164 1.30 -7.25 2.74
CA GLU A 164 2.54 -7.59 3.45
C GLU A 164 3.12 -6.34 4.09
N VAL A 165 3.27 -6.37 5.41
CA VAL A 165 3.92 -5.31 6.18
C VAL A 165 5.37 -5.69 6.41
N LYS A 166 6.31 -4.83 6.03
CA LYS A 166 7.75 -5.01 6.28
C LYS A 166 8.29 -3.89 7.16
N ASP A 167 9.14 -4.27 8.09
CA ASP A 167 10.02 -3.33 8.80
C ASP A 167 11.18 -3.00 7.87
N ASP A 168 11.27 -1.74 7.43
CA ASP A 168 12.31 -1.31 6.49
C ASP A 168 13.69 -1.26 7.16
N PHE A 169 13.75 -1.13 8.50
CA PHE A 169 15.02 -1.14 9.25
C PHE A 169 15.58 -2.56 9.41
N GLU A 170 14.71 -3.51 9.79
CA GLU A 170 15.11 -4.91 9.99
C GLU A 170 15.06 -5.74 8.70
N SER A 171 14.63 -5.13 7.59
CA SER A 171 14.39 -5.81 6.30
C SER A 171 13.56 -7.09 6.43
N ARG A 172 12.68 -7.15 7.45
CA ARG A 172 11.94 -8.36 7.83
C ARG A 172 10.46 -8.19 7.54
N LEU A 173 9.87 -9.21 6.91
CA LEU A 173 8.42 -9.33 6.84
C LEU A 173 7.85 -9.46 8.26
N LEU A 174 7.08 -8.45 8.64
CA LEU A 174 6.48 -8.31 9.95
C LEU A 174 5.18 -9.13 10.02
N ILE A 175 4.21 -8.81 9.16
CA ILE A 175 2.85 -9.37 9.12
C ILE A 175 2.44 -9.60 7.67
N ARG A 176 1.68 -10.67 7.43
CA ARG A 176 1.06 -10.94 6.13
C ARG A 176 -0.41 -11.30 6.32
N GLY A 177 -1.32 -10.59 5.67
CA GLY A 177 -2.73 -10.97 5.75
C GLY A 177 -3.68 -10.04 5.04
N LYS A 178 -4.88 -9.83 5.59
CA LYS A 178 -5.94 -9.01 4.99
C LYS A 178 -6.17 -7.74 5.79
N ALA A 179 -6.56 -6.66 5.10
CA ALA A 179 -6.96 -5.41 5.73
C ALA A 179 -8.42 -5.44 6.19
N GLU A 180 -8.62 -5.12 7.45
CA GLU A 180 -9.90 -5.02 8.14
C GLU A 180 -9.96 -3.72 8.94
N LYS A 181 -11.16 -3.29 9.32
CA LYS A 181 -11.35 -2.17 10.24
C LYS A 181 -11.03 -2.61 11.67
N ASN A 182 -10.72 -1.67 12.56
CA ASN A 182 -10.50 -2.01 13.97
C ASN A 182 -11.72 -2.66 14.62
N THR A 183 -12.94 -2.31 14.19
CA THR A 183 -14.19 -2.89 14.70
C THR A 183 -14.37 -4.35 14.32
N ASP A 184 -13.89 -4.73 13.15
CA ASP A 184 -14.16 -6.03 12.54
C ASP A 184 -13.09 -7.05 12.92
N ALA A 185 -11.87 -6.58 13.19
CA ALA A 185 -10.67 -7.40 13.26
C ALA A 185 -10.56 -8.32 14.49
N ASN A 186 -11.44 -8.19 15.50
CA ASN A 186 -11.47 -8.98 16.75
C ASN A 186 -10.09 -9.45 17.25
N VAL A 187 -9.15 -8.52 17.36
CA VAL A 187 -7.75 -8.79 17.70
C VAL A 187 -7.54 -8.62 19.20
N PHE A 188 -6.93 -9.61 19.84
CA PHE A 188 -6.54 -9.51 21.25
C PHE A 188 -5.12 -8.92 21.36
N GLU A 189 -5.05 -7.75 21.97
CA GLU A 189 -3.80 -7.06 22.26
C GLU A 189 -3.33 -7.38 23.68
N ILE A 190 -2.06 -7.82 23.80
CA ILE A 190 -1.47 -8.19 25.08
C ILE A 190 -0.73 -7.00 25.69
N GLY A 191 -0.88 -6.85 27.01
CA GLY A 191 -0.27 -5.78 27.81
C GLY A 191 -1.09 -4.49 27.82
N LYS A 192 -1.11 -3.79 28.97
CA LYS A 192 -1.72 -2.46 29.08
C LYS A 192 -1.11 -1.51 28.05
N ASN A 193 -1.95 -0.69 27.41
CA ASN A 193 -1.54 0.42 26.53
C ASN A 193 -0.76 1.48 27.31
N SER A 194 0.49 1.21 27.68
CA SER A 194 1.33 2.16 28.40
C SER A 194 1.65 3.39 27.55
N ALA A 195 1.64 3.29 26.21
CA ALA A 195 1.83 4.45 25.35
C ALA A 195 0.58 5.34 25.22
N SER A 196 -0.64 4.78 25.21
CA SER A 196 -1.84 5.64 25.19
C SER A 196 -1.92 6.48 26.47
N LEU A 197 -1.59 5.88 27.63
CA LEU A 197 -1.50 6.57 28.92
C LEU A 197 -0.43 7.68 28.97
N MET A 198 0.69 7.52 28.24
CA MET A 198 1.76 8.52 28.18
C MET A 198 1.37 9.74 27.32
N PHE A 199 0.61 9.54 26.25
CA PHE A 199 0.16 10.63 25.38
C PHE A 199 -1.14 11.30 25.86
N GLU A 200 -2.08 10.55 26.47
CA GLU A 200 -3.24 11.14 27.16
C GLU A 200 -2.80 12.05 28.30
N ARG A 201 -1.78 11.66 29.08
CA ARG A 201 -1.23 12.53 30.14
C ARG A 201 -0.70 13.86 29.61
N ARG A 202 -0.06 13.90 28.44
CA ARG A 202 0.48 15.15 27.87
C ARG A 202 -0.59 16.06 27.28
N LEU A 203 -1.65 15.49 26.72
CA LEU A 203 -2.79 16.25 26.20
C LEU A 203 -3.65 16.84 27.33
N TRP A 204 -3.68 16.22 28.52
CA TRP A 204 -4.34 16.81 29.70
C TRP A 204 -3.41 17.64 30.60
N SER A 205 -2.10 17.43 30.59
CA SER A 205 -1.17 18.23 31.39
C SER A 205 -0.86 19.62 30.81
N SER A 206 -1.29 19.90 29.57
CA SER A 206 -1.09 21.20 28.92
C SER A 206 -2.32 22.13 29.03
N GLY A 207 -3.37 21.70 29.73
CA GLY A 207 -4.63 22.44 29.82
C GLY A 207 -5.21 22.54 31.23
N ARG A 208 -4.42 23.04 32.21
CA ARG A 208 -4.89 23.89 33.33
C ARG A 208 -3.78 24.13 34.34
N ALA A 209 -3.14 25.29 34.23
CA ALA A 209 -2.67 26.02 35.39
C ALA A 209 -3.32 27.40 35.36
N ARG A 210 -3.89 27.77 36.51
CA ARG A 210 -4.26 29.12 36.98
C ARG A 210 -5.61 29.71 36.54
N ASN A 211 -6.62 29.61 37.41
CA ASN A 211 -6.89 30.62 38.44
C ASN A 211 -8.18 30.27 39.21
N GLY A 212 -8.11 30.32 40.53
CA GLY A 212 -9.24 30.08 41.42
C GLY A 212 -8.77 29.84 42.84
N GLU A 213 -8.24 30.87 43.49
CA GLU A 213 -8.21 30.94 44.94
C GLU A 213 -9.63 30.81 45.51
N GLY A 214 -9.76 30.12 46.65
CA GLY A 214 -11.04 29.96 47.35
C GLY A 214 -11.09 28.65 48.13
N LEU A 215 -10.40 28.60 49.28
CA LEU A 215 -11.03 28.59 50.61
C LEU A 215 -11.43 27.18 51.10
N PHE A 216 -10.74 26.76 52.17
CA PHE A 216 -11.18 25.99 53.33
C PHE A 216 -12.40 25.05 53.18
N SER A 217 -12.23 23.78 53.58
CA SER A 217 -12.41 23.39 54.99
C SER A 217 -12.14 21.90 55.21
N ASP A 218 -11.53 21.61 56.35
CA ASP A 218 -11.39 20.31 56.99
C ASP A 218 -12.68 19.47 57.04
N GLY A 219 -12.52 18.15 57.18
CA GLY A 219 -13.47 17.36 57.96
C GLY A 219 -13.89 16.00 57.37
N ALA A 220 -13.34 14.94 57.98
CA ALA A 220 -14.00 13.67 58.29
C ALA A 220 -14.58 12.79 57.15
N ALA A 221 -14.09 11.56 57.02
CA ALA A 221 -14.64 10.42 57.77
C ALA A 221 -14.13 9.08 57.21
N ILE A 222 -13.65 8.26 58.15
CA ILE A 222 -13.39 6.82 58.02
C ILE A 222 -14.71 6.07 58.33
N GLY A 223 -14.94 4.92 57.68
CA GLY A 223 -15.99 3.93 58.00
C GLY A 223 -16.88 3.63 56.77
N TRP A 224 -17.10 2.39 56.33
CA TRP A 224 -17.14 1.08 56.99
C TRP A 224 -16.36 0.02 56.20
#